data_AF-A0A8J1U4S3-F1
#
_entry.id   AF-A0A8J1U4S3-F1
#
_cell.length_a   1.000
_cell.length_b   1.000
_cell.length_c   1.000
_cell.angle_alpha   90.00
_cell.angle_beta   90.00
_cell.angle_gamma   90.00
#
_symmetry.space_group_name_H-M   'P 1'
#
loop_
_entity.id
_entity.type
_entity.pdbx_description
1 polymer ?
#
loop_
_entity_poly.entity_id
_entity_poly.type
_entity_poly.pdbx_seq_one_letter_code
_entity_poly.pdbx_strand_id
1 'polypeptide(L)'
;TLDQFFSHFICLVLTAIMWRAVWRVSDSLLFPGQRTQSAVTSLIIGYSMNVIVVILQIPAFYISRKLSKNPNKFFKIAFEDLYLFFVSMATIQSWRGCWDLTNIFIVERYPLYVKWLLHFAGFFTAVIIQTTHTLFGVAIFVDGSFPGGTGVVLPMQYLTVWFRDKIVNQTHLAPHEPPHEVTLSSGQSNQGFRPDEHNHDEKINQQQDNRLDDNKNILDHSGQNICDVTEL
;
A
#
# COMPACT_ATOMS: atom_id res chain seq x y z
N THR A 1 -3.47 -17.03 14.08
CA THR A 1 -4.70 -16.95 13.24
C THR A 1 -5.85 -16.31 14.00
N LEU A 2 -6.12 -16.69 15.25
CA LEU A 2 -7.19 -16.09 16.07
C LEU A 2 -6.99 -14.59 16.32
N ASP A 3 -5.79 -14.15 16.71
CA ASP A 3 -5.48 -12.73 16.97
C ASP A 3 -5.70 -11.86 15.73
N GLN A 4 -5.42 -12.41 14.54
CA GLN A 4 -5.69 -11.73 13.29
C GLN A 4 -7.20 -11.52 13.10
N PHE A 5 -8.02 -12.56 13.23
CA PHE A 5 -9.48 -12.41 13.11
C PHE A 5 -10.05 -11.45 14.16
N PHE A 6 -9.56 -11.53 15.40
CA PHE A 6 -9.99 -10.65 16.49
C PHE A 6 -9.68 -9.17 16.17
N SER A 7 -8.46 -8.86 15.74
CA SER A 7 -8.06 -7.50 15.37
C SER A 7 -8.84 -6.98 14.16
N HIS A 8 -9.09 -7.82 13.16
CA HIS A 8 -9.92 -7.45 12.00
C HIS A 8 -11.36 -7.17 12.40
N PHE A 9 -11.95 -8.01 13.24
CA PHE A 9 -13.31 -7.82 13.73
C PHE A 9 -13.46 -6.49 14.47
N ILE A 10 -12.54 -6.18 15.39
CA ILE A 10 -12.54 -4.91 16.12
C ILE A 10 -12.41 -3.74 15.15
N CYS A 11 -11.46 -3.80 14.21
CA CYS A 11 -11.26 -2.76 13.20
C CYS A 11 -12.55 -2.50 12.41
N LEU A 12 -13.19 -3.56 11.89
CA LEU A 12 -14.44 -3.44 11.13
C LEU A 12 -15.58 -2.83 11.96
N VAL A 13 -15.73 -3.22 13.22
CA VAL A 13 -16.77 -2.67 14.11
C VAL A 13 -16.51 -1.20 14.40
N LEU A 14 -15.27 -0.82 14.70
CA LEU A 14 -14.90 0.58 14.94
C LEU A 14 -15.11 1.44 13.68
N THR A 15 -14.68 0.95 12.52
CA THR A 15 -14.91 1.62 11.24
C THR A 15 -16.41 1.78 10.97
N ALA A 16 -17.23 0.76 11.24
CA ALA A 16 -18.69 0.86 11.07
C ALA A 16 -19.31 1.91 12.01
N ILE A 17 -18.86 1.99 13.28
CA ILE A 17 -19.32 3.00 14.24
C ILE A 17 -18.93 4.40 13.77
N MET A 18 -17.68 4.60 13.37
CA MET A 18 -17.19 5.87 12.83
C MET A 18 -18.00 6.31 11.61
N TRP A 19 -18.23 5.38 10.68
CA TRP A 19 -19.03 5.61 9.48
C TRP A 19 -20.44 6.11 9.85
N ARG A 20 -21.10 5.42 10.78
CA ARG A 20 -22.44 5.83 11.26
C ARG A 20 -22.42 7.18 11.96
N ALA A 21 -21.39 7.49 12.75
CA ALA A 21 -21.24 8.78 13.39
C ALA A 21 -21.12 9.91 12.36
N VAL A 22 -20.29 9.75 11.34
CA VAL A 22 -20.11 10.73 10.26
C VAL A 22 -21.40 10.92 9.46
N TRP A 23 -22.18 9.86 9.23
CA TRP A 23 -23.50 9.97 8.60
C TRP A 23 -24.45 10.83 9.44
N ARG A 24 -24.53 10.59 10.74
CA ARG A 24 -25.38 11.40 11.63
C ARG A 24 -24.96 12.87 11.65
N VAL A 25 -23.66 13.13 11.70
CA VAL A 25 -23.13 14.50 11.61
C VAL A 25 -23.50 15.14 10.28
N SER A 26 -23.32 14.41 9.17
CA SER A 26 -23.67 14.89 7.83
C SER A 26 -25.16 15.16 7.66
N ASP A 27 -26.01 14.29 8.19
CA ASP A 27 -27.47 14.47 8.19
C ASP A 27 -27.88 15.75 8.93
N SER A 28 -27.15 16.09 10.01
CA SER A 28 -27.41 17.32 10.78
C SER A 28 -26.86 18.59 10.11
N LEU A 29 -25.74 18.49 9.38
CA LEU A 29 -25.06 19.63 8.76
C LEU A 29 -25.60 19.96 7.35
N LEU A 30 -26.02 18.95 6.58
CA LEU A 30 -26.36 19.12 5.17
C LEU A 30 -27.88 19.17 4.95
N PHE A 31 -28.39 20.40 4.85
CA PHE A 31 -29.77 20.74 4.47
C PHE A 31 -30.84 19.87 5.15
N PRO A 32 -31.11 20.10 6.46
CA PRO A 32 -32.13 19.35 7.20
C PRO A 32 -33.53 19.68 6.65
N GLY A 33 -33.99 18.90 5.67
CA GLY A 33 -35.30 19.06 5.03
C GLY A 33 -35.33 18.72 3.54
N GLN A 34 -34.20 18.75 2.84
CA GLN A 34 -34.13 18.46 1.41
C GLN A 34 -33.17 17.30 1.12
N ARG A 35 -33.70 16.07 1.16
CA ARG A 35 -32.91 14.83 1.00
C ARG A 35 -32.09 14.80 -0.28
N THR A 36 -32.66 15.22 -1.41
CA THR A 36 -31.96 15.23 -2.71
C THR A 36 -30.78 16.21 -2.71
N GLN A 37 -30.96 17.42 -2.19
CA GLN A 37 -29.88 18.41 -2.12
C GLN A 37 -28.78 17.99 -1.15
N SER A 38 -29.14 17.39 -0.01
CA SER A 38 -28.19 16.81 0.95
C SER A 38 -27.35 15.70 0.32
N ALA A 39 -27.98 14.81 -0.46
CA ALA A 39 -27.32 13.71 -1.15
C ALA A 39 -26.36 14.20 -2.24
N VAL A 40 -26.80 15.12 -3.11
CA VAL A 40 -25.96 15.72 -4.16
C VAL A 40 -24.79 16.50 -3.56
N THR A 41 -25.04 17.30 -2.53
CA THR A 41 -23.96 18.09 -1.88
C THR A 41 -22.92 17.17 -1.25
N SER A 42 -23.33 16.05 -0.64
CA SER A 42 -22.40 15.05 -0.11
C SER A 42 -21.56 14.40 -1.20
N LEU A 43 -22.18 14.13 -2.35
CA LEU A 43 -21.49 13.57 -3.50
C LEU A 43 -20.41 14.53 -4.01
N ILE A 44 -20.74 15.82 -4.14
CA ILE A 44 -19.81 16.86 -4.60
C ILE A 44 -18.66 17.03 -3.60
N ILE A 45 -18.97 17.10 -2.30
CA ILE A 45 -17.95 17.22 -1.24
C ILE A 45 -17.05 15.97 -1.24
N GLY A 46 -17.64 14.77 -1.31
CA GLY A 46 -16.89 13.52 -1.33
C GLY A 46 -15.92 13.44 -2.50
N TYR A 47 -16.39 13.64 -3.74
CA TYR A 47 -15.52 13.57 -4.91
C TYR A 47 -14.50 14.70 -4.99
N SER A 48 -14.86 15.93 -4.59
CA SER A 48 -13.88 17.03 -4.53
C SER A 48 -12.78 16.73 -3.51
N MET A 49 -13.10 16.20 -2.34
CA MET A 49 -12.10 15.77 -1.36
C MET A 49 -11.23 14.62 -1.89
N ASN A 50 -11.81 13.65 -2.62
CA ASN A 50 -11.03 12.58 -3.26
C ASN A 50 -10.02 13.12 -4.28
N VAL A 51 -10.43 14.07 -5.13
CA VAL A 51 -9.51 14.73 -6.08
C VAL A 51 -8.39 15.46 -5.34
N ILE A 52 -8.73 16.20 -4.28
CA ILE A 52 -7.75 16.89 -3.44
C ILE A 52 -6.76 15.90 -2.82
N VAL A 53 -7.24 14.78 -2.26
CA VAL A 53 -6.41 13.71 -1.69
C VAL A 53 -5.44 13.14 -2.73
N VAL A 54 -5.92 12.85 -3.94
CA VAL A 54 -5.06 12.33 -5.02
C VAL A 54 -3.97 13.34 -5.39
N ILE A 55 -4.30 14.63 -5.47
CA ILE A 55 -3.31 15.68 -5.74
C ILE A 55 -2.31 15.80 -4.56
N LEU A 56 -2.81 15.70 -3.33
CA LEU A 56 -2.01 15.78 -2.11
C LEU A 56 -1.15 14.54 -1.85
N GLN A 57 -1.38 13.42 -2.54
CA GLN A 57 -0.64 12.19 -2.33
C GLN A 57 0.88 12.36 -2.53
N ILE A 58 1.30 13.13 -3.55
CA ILE A 58 2.72 13.42 -3.81
C ILE A 58 3.34 14.32 -2.71
N PRO A 59 2.80 15.52 -2.40
CA PRO A 59 3.37 16.36 -1.35
C PRO A 59 3.31 15.69 0.03
N ALA A 60 2.24 14.93 0.32
CA ALA A 60 2.11 14.24 1.60
C ALA A 60 3.16 13.13 1.76
N PHE A 61 3.56 12.44 0.68
CA PHE A 61 4.70 11.53 0.68
C PHE A 61 6.02 12.26 1.04
N TYR A 62 6.31 13.39 0.40
CA TYR A 62 7.53 14.16 0.70
C TYR A 62 7.55 14.69 2.14
N ILE A 63 6.40 15.16 2.63
CA ILE A 63 6.24 15.63 4.00
C ILE A 63 6.48 14.48 4.97
N SER A 64 5.81 13.33 4.80
CA SER A 64 6.04 12.16 5.66
C SER A 64 7.50 11.69 5.61
N ARG A 65 8.13 11.65 4.43
CA ARG A 65 9.56 11.31 4.29
C ARG A 65 10.47 12.29 5.04
N LYS A 66 10.18 13.59 4.99
CA LYS A 66 10.92 14.62 5.72
C LYS A 66 10.76 14.46 7.24
N LEU A 67 9.53 14.22 7.70
CA LEU A 67 9.25 13.97 9.11
C LEU A 67 9.85 12.65 9.61
N SER A 68 10.01 11.65 8.75
CA SER A 68 10.67 10.39 9.08
C SER A 68 12.16 10.53 9.41
N LYS A 69 12.79 11.66 9.05
CA LYS A 69 14.19 11.97 9.42
C LYS A 69 14.33 12.58 10.81
N ASN A 70 13.23 13.05 11.40
CA ASN A 70 13.26 13.58 12.76
C ASN A 70 13.32 12.44 13.78
N PRO A 71 14.04 12.61 14.91
CA PRO A 71 14.08 11.60 15.98
C PRO A 71 12.70 11.38 16.62
N ASN A 72 11.85 12.42 16.61
CA ASN A 72 10.50 12.36 17.16
C ASN A 72 9.50 11.81 16.11
N LYS A 73 9.29 10.50 16.13
CA LYS A 73 8.33 9.80 15.24
C LYS A 73 6.87 10.21 15.46
N PHE A 74 6.55 10.85 16.59
CA PHE A 74 5.19 11.30 16.92
C PHE A 74 4.59 12.21 15.83
N PHE A 75 5.34 13.21 15.36
CA PHE A 75 4.83 14.13 14.34
C PHE A 75 4.60 13.46 12.99
N LYS A 76 5.39 12.44 12.66
CA LYS A 76 5.17 11.62 11.46
C LYS A 76 3.81 10.91 11.59
N ILE A 77 3.63 10.14 12.66
CA ILE A 77 2.41 9.35 12.90
C ILE A 77 1.17 10.27 12.90
N ALA A 78 1.22 11.37 13.64
CA ALA A 78 0.11 12.34 13.68
C ALA A 78 -0.25 12.92 12.30
N PHE A 79 0.75 13.16 11.44
CA PHE A 79 0.51 13.63 10.07
C PHE A 79 -0.09 12.54 9.18
N GLU A 80 0.45 11.31 9.25
CA GLU A 80 -0.06 10.17 8.49
C GLU A 80 -1.51 9.84 8.87
N ASP A 81 -1.82 9.83 10.16
CA ASP A 81 -3.17 9.59 10.69
C ASP A 81 -4.15 10.68 10.26
N LEU A 82 -3.74 11.94 10.33
CA LEU A 82 -4.59 13.06 9.90
C LEU A 82 -4.89 12.99 8.40
N TYR A 83 -3.90 12.63 7.59
CA TYR A 83 -4.11 12.44 6.16
C TYR A 83 -5.09 11.29 5.90
N LEU A 84 -4.91 10.13 6.54
CA LEU A 84 -5.79 8.98 6.40
C LEU A 84 -7.21 9.27 6.93
N PHE A 85 -7.34 10.12 7.94
CA PHE A 85 -8.63 10.61 8.40
C PHE A 85 -9.37 11.39 7.29
N PHE A 86 -8.70 12.30 6.58
CA PHE A 86 -9.32 13.02 5.45
C PHE A 86 -9.70 12.09 4.29
N VAL A 87 -8.86 11.10 3.98
CA VAL A 87 -9.17 10.06 2.99
C VAL A 87 -10.43 9.30 3.40
N SER A 88 -10.56 8.95 4.67
CA SER A 88 -11.71 8.24 5.23
C SER A 88 -12.98 9.09 5.12
N MET A 89 -12.90 10.38 5.46
CA MET A 89 -14.03 11.32 5.33
C MET A 89 -14.47 11.47 3.87
N ALA A 90 -13.53 11.63 2.94
CA ALA A 90 -13.83 11.71 1.50
C ALA A 90 -14.56 10.46 1.01
N THR A 91 -14.12 9.28 1.45
CA THR A 91 -14.71 7.98 1.10
C THR A 91 -16.14 7.87 1.64
N ILE A 92 -16.37 8.20 2.91
CA ILE A 92 -17.68 8.10 3.56
C ILE A 92 -18.70 9.03 2.87
N GLN A 93 -18.31 10.26 2.54
CA GLN A 93 -19.21 11.23 1.90
C GLN A 93 -19.57 10.84 0.47
N SER A 94 -18.61 10.35 -0.31
CA SER A 94 -18.87 9.83 -1.67
C SER A 94 -19.86 8.66 -1.62
N TRP A 95 -19.65 7.72 -0.68
CA TRP A 95 -20.53 6.57 -0.55
C TRP A 95 -21.93 6.95 -0.06
N ARG A 96 -22.04 7.83 0.95
CA ARG A 96 -23.32 8.37 1.42
C ARG A 96 -24.11 8.99 0.27
N GLY A 97 -23.47 9.88 -0.50
CA GLY A 97 -24.10 10.53 -1.64
C GLY A 97 -24.60 9.52 -2.68
N CYS A 98 -23.79 8.52 -3.04
CA CYS A 98 -24.19 7.49 -3.99
C CYS A 98 -25.37 6.65 -3.48
N TRP A 99 -25.32 6.24 -2.21
CA TRP A 99 -26.36 5.44 -1.57
C TRP A 99 -27.68 6.21 -1.47
N ASP A 100 -27.65 7.45 -0.99
CA ASP A 100 -28.85 8.26 -0.81
C ASP A 100 -29.50 8.63 -2.14
N LEU A 101 -28.71 8.97 -3.18
CA LEU A 101 -29.24 9.20 -4.52
C LEU A 101 -29.91 7.94 -5.08
N THR A 102 -29.25 6.79 -4.94
CA THR A 102 -29.82 5.50 -5.34
C THR A 102 -31.12 5.21 -4.59
N ASN A 103 -31.17 5.52 -3.30
CA ASN A 103 -32.35 5.30 -2.48
C ASN A 103 -33.54 6.16 -2.95
N ILE A 104 -33.30 7.46 -3.20
CA ILE A 104 -34.32 8.42 -3.64
C ILE A 104 -34.82 8.08 -5.06
N PHE A 105 -33.91 7.82 -6.00
CA PHE A 105 -34.29 7.64 -7.41
C PHE A 105 -34.79 6.23 -7.74
N ILE A 106 -34.26 5.21 -7.07
CA ILE A 106 -34.55 3.80 -7.40
C ILE A 106 -35.37 3.13 -6.30
N VAL A 107 -34.88 3.11 -5.06
CA VAL A 107 -35.45 2.27 -4.00
C VAL A 107 -36.84 2.72 -3.58
N GLU A 108 -37.10 4.02 -3.52
CA GLU A 108 -38.41 4.57 -3.17
C GLU A 108 -39.44 4.42 -4.32
N ARG A 109 -38.96 4.32 -5.56
CA ARG A 109 -39.82 4.36 -6.77
C ARG A 109 -40.17 2.99 -7.33
N TYR A 110 -39.35 1.97 -7.09
CA TYR A 110 -39.50 0.65 -7.72
C TYR A 110 -39.81 -0.49 -6.73
N PRO A 111 -40.49 -1.55 -7.21
CA PRO A 111 -40.81 -2.74 -6.42
C PRO A 111 -39.57 -3.54 -6.00
N LEU A 112 -39.75 -4.44 -5.02
CA LEU A 112 -38.68 -5.17 -4.33
C LEU A 112 -37.71 -5.93 -5.26
N TYR A 113 -38.18 -6.49 -6.38
CA TYR A 113 -37.33 -7.25 -7.31
C TYR A 113 -36.24 -6.38 -7.96
N VAL A 114 -36.51 -5.10 -8.24
CA VAL A 114 -35.52 -4.16 -8.79
C VAL A 114 -34.41 -3.90 -7.78
N LYS A 115 -34.74 -3.90 -6.48
CA LYS A 115 -33.77 -3.69 -5.38
C LYS A 115 -32.79 -4.84 -5.28
N TRP A 116 -33.28 -6.07 -5.37
CA TRP A 116 -32.44 -7.27 -5.42
C TRP A 116 -31.55 -7.29 -6.67
N LEU A 117 -32.13 -6.96 -7.84
CA LEU A 117 -31.35 -6.88 -9.08
C LEU A 117 -30.19 -5.88 -8.96
N LEU A 118 -30.44 -4.70 -8.37
CA LEU A 118 -29.40 -3.69 -8.17
C LEU A 118 -28.31 -4.16 -7.20
N HIS A 119 -28.67 -4.88 -6.14
CA HIS A 119 -27.69 -5.47 -5.20
C HIS A 119 -26.81 -6.51 -5.89
N PHE A 120 -27.41 -7.44 -6.65
CA PHE A 120 -26.64 -8.43 -7.40
C PHE A 120 -25.76 -7.78 -8.45
N ALA A 121 -26.27 -6.81 -9.22
CA ALA A 121 -25.50 -6.08 -10.20
C ALA A 121 -24.30 -5.34 -9.56
N GLY A 122 -24.51 -4.68 -8.41
CA GLY A 122 -23.43 -4.03 -7.66
C GLY A 122 -22.39 -5.03 -7.15
N PHE A 123 -22.83 -6.18 -6.63
CA PHE A 123 -21.95 -7.25 -6.18
C PHE A 123 -21.08 -7.80 -7.34
N PHE A 124 -21.69 -8.16 -8.47
CA PHE A 124 -20.94 -8.66 -9.63
C PHE A 124 -19.98 -7.60 -10.19
N THR A 125 -20.40 -6.33 -10.21
CA THR A 125 -19.52 -5.23 -10.61
C THR A 125 -18.29 -5.15 -9.70
N ALA A 126 -18.47 -5.25 -8.38
CA ALA A 126 -17.36 -5.26 -7.43
C ALA A 126 -16.44 -6.49 -7.59
N VAL A 127 -17.00 -7.66 -7.92
CA VAL A 127 -16.23 -8.87 -8.22
C VAL A 127 -15.40 -8.69 -9.50
N ILE A 128 -15.98 -8.14 -10.56
CA ILE A 128 -15.30 -7.89 -11.84
C ILE A 128 -14.17 -6.87 -11.67
N ILE A 129 -14.40 -5.80 -10.90
CA ILE A 129 -13.41 -4.76 -10.60
C ILE A 129 -12.33 -5.28 -9.61
N GLN A 130 -12.46 -6.52 -9.11
CA GLN A 130 -11.58 -7.14 -8.13
C GLN A 130 -11.49 -6.39 -6.80
N THR A 131 -12.46 -5.52 -6.50
CA THR A 131 -12.55 -4.81 -5.22
C THR A 131 -12.64 -5.78 -4.03
N THR A 132 -13.14 -7.00 -4.24
CA THR A 132 -13.18 -8.02 -3.18
C THR A 132 -11.80 -8.39 -2.62
N HIS A 133 -10.74 -8.31 -3.43
CA HIS A 133 -9.37 -8.58 -2.97
C HIS A 133 -8.87 -7.56 -1.95
N THR A 134 -9.43 -6.35 -1.91
CA THR A 134 -9.04 -5.32 -0.93
C THR A 134 -9.69 -5.52 0.43
N LEU A 135 -10.71 -6.37 0.56
CA LEU A 135 -11.45 -6.57 1.82
C LEU A 135 -10.79 -7.60 2.76
N PHE A 136 -10.08 -8.59 2.21
CA PHE A 136 -9.49 -9.69 2.98
C PHE A 136 -7.96 -9.70 2.99
N GLY A 137 -7.31 -8.81 2.24
CA GLY A 137 -5.85 -8.81 2.02
C GLY A 137 -5.04 -7.79 2.82
N VAL A 138 -5.67 -6.99 3.69
CA VAL A 138 -4.95 -5.93 4.43
C VAL A 138 -4.44 -6.49 5.75
N ALA A 139 -3.15 -6.81 5.81
CA ALA A 139 -2.50 -7.04 7.10
C ALA A 139 -2.58 -5.75 7.94
N ILE A 140 -2.91 -5.88 9.21
CA ILE A 140 -2.91 -4.76 10.16
C ILE A 140 -1.45 -4.52 10.54
N PHE A 141 -0.86 -3.48 9.95
CA PHE A 141 0.50 -3.09 10.24
C PHE A 141 0.55 -2.19 11.47
N VAL A 142 1.64 -2.28 12.23
CA VAL A 142 1.87 -1.37 13.35
C VAL A 142 2.15 0.03 12.80
N ASP A 143 1.46 1.04 13.32
CA ASP A 143 1.63 2.43 12.86
C ASP A 143 3.09 2.89 13.00
N GLY A 144 3.56 3.61 11.99
CA GLY A 144 4.95 4.08 11.92
C GLY A 144 5.99 3.02 11.52
N SER A 145 5.60 1.76 11.30
CA SER A 145 6.51 0.68 10.84
C SER A 145 7.02 0.89 9.41
N PHE A 146 6.31 1.68 8.60
CA PHE A 146 6.66 1.92 7.20
C PHE A 146 7.87 2.88 7.03
N PRO A 147 8.96 2.45 6.38
CA PRO A 147 10.13 3.30 6.13
C PRO A 147 9.87 4.31 4.99
N GLY A 148 10.55 5.46 5.04
CA GLY A 148 10.61 6.39 3.90
C GLY A 148 9.31 7.14 3.55
N GLY A 149 8.30 7.12 4.44
CA GLY A 149 7.05 7.86 4.25
C GLY A 149 6.00 7.16 3.40
N THR A 150 6.15 5.84 3.17
CA THR A 150 5.18 5.04 2.39
C THR A 150 3.83 4.83 3.10
N GLY A 151 3.71 5.19 4.38
CA GLY A 151 2.45 5.06 5.14
C GLY A 151 1.29 5.93 4.61
N VAL A 152 1.61 6.95 3.82
CA VAL A 152 0.65 7.89 3.20
C VAL A 152 0.25 7.45 1.78
N VAL A 153 0.99 6.51 1.19
CA VAL A 153 0.78 6.11 -0.20
C VAL A 153 -0.41 5.15 -0.26
N LEU A 154 -1.49 5.63 -0.85
CA LEU A 154 -2.68 4.81 -1.07
C LEU A 154 -2.35 3.71 -2.10
N PRO A 155 -2.71 2.43 -1.83
CA PRO A 155 -2.43 1.29 -2.71
C PRO A 155 -3.39 1.25 -3.91
N MET A 156 -3.56 2.37 -4.60
CA MET A 156 -4.35 2.45 -5.82
C MET A 156 -3.50 1.99 -7.01
N GLN A 157 -3.51 0.69 -7.31
CA GLN A 157 -2.68 0.04 -8.33
C GLN A 157 -2.63 0.80 -9.68
N TYR A 158 -3.77 1.40 -10.10
CA TYR A 158 -3.87 2.18 -11.34
C TYR A 158 -3.06 3.49 -11.32
N LEU A 159 -3.09 4.23 -10.21
CA LEU A 159 -2.30 5.45 -10.04
C LEU A 159 -0.86 5.14 -9.65
N THR A 160 -0.64 3.98 -9.03
CA THR A 160 0.69 3.49 -8.68
C THR A 160 1.57 3.36 -9.92
N VAL A 161 1.10 2.93 -11.10
CA VAL A 161 1.99 2.86 -12.28
C VAL A 161 2.60 4.23 -12.63
N TRP A 162 1.84 5.31 -12.51
CA TRP A 162 2.32 6.67 -12.80
C TRP A 162 3.16 7.28 -11.68
N PHE A 163 2.85 6.98 -10.42
CA PHE A 163 3.56 7.54 -9.27
C PHE A 163 4.72 6.68 -8.79
N ARG A 164 4.68 5.36 -9.00
CA ARG A 164 5.70 4.39 -8.58
C ARG A 164 7.02 4.68 -9.26
N ASP A 165 7.04 4.98 -10.55
CA ASP A 165 8.32 5.32 -11.21
C ASP A 165 8.95 6.58 -10.61
N LYS A 166 8.15 7.59 -10.24
CA LYS A 166 8.66 8.80 -9.59
C LYS A 166 9.07 8.57 -8.14
N ILE A 167 8.36 7.70 -7.41
CA ILE A 167 8.63 7.39 -6.00
C ILE A 167 9.84 6.43 -5.89
N VAL A 168 9.82 5.31 -6.61
CA VAL A 168 10.86 4.25 -6.62
C VAL A 168 12.20 4.78 -7.13
N ASN A 169 12.23 5.52 -8.24
CA ASN A 169 13.49 6.11 -8.74
C ASN A 169 14.10 7.09 -7.72
N GLN A 170 13.30 7.66 -6.82
CA GLN A 170 13.80 8.54 -5.75
C GLN A 170 14.07 7.84 -4.42
N THR A 171 13.59 6.60 -4.23
CA THR A 171 13.99 5.73 -3.12
C THR A 171 15.38 5.15 -3.39
N HIS A 172 15.70 4.79 -4.63
CA HIS A 172 17.04 4.31 -5.04
C HIS A 172 18.15 5.38 -4.96
N LEU A 173 17.80 6.66 -4.92
CA LEU A 173 18.74 7.79 -4.75
C LEU A 173 19.01 8.15 -3.27
N ALA A 174 18.40 7.44 -2.31
CA ALA A 174 18.72 7.60 -0.90
C ALA A 174 20.00 6.81 -0.57
N PRO A 175 20.94 7.33 0.25
CA PRO A 175 22.06 6.55 0.74
C PRO A 175 21.52 5.30 1.44
N HIS A 176 21.93 4.14 0.94
CA HIS A 176 21.47 2.84 1.37
C HIS A 176 22.06 2.56 2.77
N GLU A 177 21.28 2.78 3.82
CA GLU A 177 21.54 2.10 5.09
C GLU A 177 21.09 0.64 4.89
N PRO A 178 21.96 -0.36 5.16
CA PRO A 178 21.66 -1.75 4.85
C PRO A 178 20.39 -2.19 5.61
N PRO A 179 19.48 -2.92 4.95
CA PRO A 179 18.28 -3.38 5.61
C PRO A 179 18.69 -4.37 6.70
N HIS A 180 18.30 -4.09 7.94
CA HIS A 180 18.11 -5.18 8.90
C HIS A 180 17.07 -6.12 8.29
N GLU A 181 17.51 -7.34 8.06
CA GLU A 181 16.77 -8.47 7.51
C GLU A 181 15.43 -8.63 8.24
N VAL A 182 14.38 -8.02 7.69
CA VAL A 182 13.00 -8.35 8.05
C VAL A 182 12.71 -9.64 7.31
N THR A 183 12.93 -10.76 7.99
CA THR A 183 12.53 -12.09 7.53
C THR A 183 11.03 -12.05 7.21
N LEU A 184 10.70 -11.93 5.93
CA LEU A 184 9.37 -12.15 5.39
C LEU A 184 9.04 -13.63 5.56
N SER A 185 8.52 -14.03 6.72
CA SER A 185 7.89 -15.33 6.87
C SER A 185 6.56 -15.30 6.12
N SER A 186 6.61 -15.67 4.84
CA SER A 186 5.46 -16.01 4.04
C SER A 186 4.74 -17.20 4.68
N GLY A 187 3.68 -16.94 5.42
CA GLY A 187 2.69 -17.96 5.79
C GLY A 187 1.86 -18.35 4.58
N GLN A 188 2.43 -19.12 3.65
CA GLN A 188 1.67 -19.95 2.72
C GLN A 188 1.97 -21.42 2.99
N SER A 189 0.92 -22.12 3.41
CA SER A 189 0.81 -23.57 3.41
C SER A 189 1.12 -24.13 2.03
N ASN A 190 2.17 -24.94 1.91
CA ASN A 190 2.26 -25.98 0.90
C ASN A 190 2.76 -27.26 1.59
N GLN A 191 1.85 -28.22 1.74
CA GLN A 191 2.23 -29.62 1.87
C GLN A 191 2.81 -30.07 0.52
N GLY A 192 3.96 -30.72 0.55
CA GLY A 192 4.40 -31.62 -0.52
C GLY A 192 5.78 -31.34 -1.10
N PHE A 193 6.73 -32.21 -0.72
CA PHE A 193 7.93 -32.62 -1.47
C PHE A 193 9.24 -31.81 -1.28
N ARG A 194 10.19 -32.44 -0.57
CA ARG A 194 11.66 -32.23 -0.56
C ARG A 194 12.26 -33.46 -1.31
N PRO A 195 13.49 -33.48 -1.86
CA PRO A 195 14.63 -32.54 -1.84
C PRO A 195 15.20 -32.21 -3.25
N ASP A 196 16.03 -31.19 -3.48
CA ASP A 196 17.50 -31.25 -3.42
C ASP A 196 18.07 -29.87 -3.83
N GLU A 197 18.68 -29.11 -2.91
CA GLU A 197 19.31 -27.81 -3.24
C GLU A 197 20.67 -27.64 -2.53
N HIS A 198 21.41 -28.73 -2.34
CA HIS A 198 22.77 -28.69 -1.78
C HIS A 198 23.87 -28.64 -2.86
N ASN A 199 23.51 -28.80 -4.15
CA ASN A 199 24.47 -29.04 -5.23
C ASN A 199 24.76 -27.80 -6.11
N HIS A 200 24.17 -26.64 -5.79
CA HIS A 200 24.39 -25.40 -6.56
C HIS A 200 25.46 -24.49 -5.92
N ASP A 201 25.52 -24.42 -4.59
CA ASP A 201 26.51 -23.62 -3.88
C ASP A 201 27.93 -24.22 -3.95
N GLU A 202 28.06 -25.55 -4.05
CA GLU A 202 29.36 -26.21 -4.19
C GLU A 202 30.01 -25.95 -5.56
N LYS A 203 29.19 -25.79 -6.62
CA LYS A 203 29.68 -25.46 -7.96
C LYS A 203 30.14 -24.01 -8.10
N ILE A 204 29.49 -23.09 -7.38
CA ILE A 204 29.87 -21.66 -7.41
C ILE A 204 31.20 -21.47 -6.66
N ASN A 205 31.41 -22.13 -5.53
CA ASN A 205 32.65 -22.05 -4.77
C ASN A 205 33.85 -22.68 -5.52
N GLN A 206 33.67 -23.85 -6.16
CA GLN A 206 34.74 -24.46 -6.97
C GLN A 206 35.14 -23.62 -8.19
N GLN A 207 34.19 -22.91 -8.81
CA GLN A 207 34.47 -22.06 -9.96
C GLN A 207 35.16 -20.74 -9.58
N GLN A 208 35.10 -20.35 -8.29
CA GLN A 208 35.73 -19.15 -7.76
C GLN A 208 37.16 -19.43 -7.26
N ASP A 209 37.41 -20.60 -6.67
CA ASP A 209 38.76 -21.06 -6.33
C ASP A 209 39.64 -21.29 -7.56
N ASN A 210 39.09 -21.94 -8.61
CA ASN A 210 39.84 -22.13 -9.86
C ASN A 210 40.26 -20.81 -10.53
N ARG A 211 39.50 -19.73 -10.35
CA ARG A 211 39.87 -18.40 -10.89
C ARG A 211 40.92 -17.66 -10.07
N LEU A 212 41.05 -17.98 -8.78
CA LEU A 212 42.09 -17.41 -7.92
C LEU A 212 43.44 -18.08 -8.17
N ASP A 213 43.45 -19.39 -8.43
CA ASP A 213 44.66 -20.13 -8.76
C ASP A 213 45.23 -19.77 -10.15
N ASP A 214 44.36 -19.58 -11.16
CA ASP A 214 44.80 -19.09 -12.48
C ASP A 214 45.43 -17.70 -12.41
N ASN A 215 44.89 -16.80 -11.57
CA ASN A 215 45.41 -15.45 -11.44
C ASN A 215 46.75 -15.41 -10.67
N LYS A 216 46.97 -16.38 -9.79
CA LYS A 216 48.24 -16.54 -9.07
C LYS A 216 49.36 -17.09 -9.97
N ASN A 217 49.04 -18.03 -10.86
CA ASN A 217 49.98 -18.56 -11.86
C ASN A 217 50.39 -17.52 -12.92
N ILE A 218 49.51 -16.57 -13.27
CA ILE A 218 49.82 -15.49 -14.22
C ILE A 218 50.79 -14.47 -13.59
N LEU A 219 50.66 -14.20 -12.28
CA LEU A 219 51.55 -13.26 -11.58
C LEU A 219 52.96 -13.84 -11.36
N ASP A 220 53.09 -15.13 -11.05
CA ASP A 220 54.40 -15.79 -10.90
C ASP A 220 55.17 -15.87 -12.24
N HIS A 221 54.48 -16.06 -13.38
CA HIS A 221 55.13 -16.02 -14.70
C HIS A 221 55.53 -14.61 -15.16
N SER A 222 54.93 -13.55 -14.60
CA SER A 222 55.30 -12.15 -14.91
C SER A 222 56.50 -11.64 -14.12
N GLY A 223 56.81 -12.27 -12.97
CA GLY A 223 57.95 -11.91 -12.10
C GLY A 223 59.31 -12.48 -12.53
N GLN A 224 59.34 -13.43 -13.47
CA GLN A 224 60.56 -14.11 -13.91
C GLN A 224 61.25 -13.49 -15.15
N ASN A 225 60.70 -12.41 -15.73
CA ASN A 225 61.25 -11.79 -16.95
C ASN A 225 61.89 -10.39 -16.75
N ILE A 226 62.17 -9.98 -15.50
CA ILE A 226 62.79 -8.66 -15.19
C ILE A 226 64.10 -8.84 -14.40
N CYS A 227 64.99 -9.70 -14.89
CA CYS A 227 66.37 -9.80 -14.38
C CYS A 227 67.46 -9.94 -15.47
N ASP A 228 67.12 -9.92 -16.77
CA ASP A 228 68.10 -10.07 -17.87
C ASP A 228 68.05 -8.88 -18.84
N VAL A 229 68.34 -7.66 -18.37
CA VAL A 229 68.92 -6.60 -19.24
C VAL A 229 69.79 -5.69 -18.37
N THR A 230 70.96 -6.19 -17.99
CA THR A 230 72.06 -5.38 -17.47
C THR A 230 73.33 -5.90 -18.14
N GLU A 231 73.66 -5.40 -19.33
CA GLU A 231 75.03 -5.29 -19.84
C GLU A 231 75.06 -4.61 -21.22
N LEU A 232 75.84 -3.53 -21.28
CA LEU A 232 76.41 -2.76 -22.41
C LEU A 232 75.97 -1.28 -22.49
#